data_AF-A0A814T6V3-F1
#
_entry.id   AF-A0A814T6V3-F1
#
_cell.length_a   1.000
_cell.length_b   1.000
_cell.length_c   1.000
_cell.angle_alpha   90.00
_cell.angle_beta   90.00
_cell.angle_gamma   90.00
#
_symmetry.space_group_name_H-M   'P 1'
#
loop_
_entity.id
_entity.type
_entity.pdbx_description
1 polymer ?
#
loop_
_entity_poly.entity_id
_entity_poly.type
_entity_poly.pdbx_seq_one_letter_code
_entity_poly.pdbx_strand_id
1 'polypeptide(L)'
;MDAQRYIDEVLPIALECGNEMLEEHWTYQQDGARPHIHYLSQKWCIDHFPSFISKDRWPPNSPDWCPFDYSLWNELAKLMNWKKITTKGLLIQEIKHSVKKIEKEKIENSVNDFTKRLRIIKETGGEYVR
;
A
#
# COMPACT_ATOMS: atom_id res chain seq x y z
N MET A 1 -4.90 -5.01 14.60
CA MET A 1 -6.05 -4.20 14.14
C MET A 1 -7.10 -5.18 13.65
N ASP A 2 -8.34 -5.03 14.09
CA ASP A 2 -9.49 -5.80 13.59
C ASP A 2 -10.18 -5.06 12.43
N ALA A 3 -11.21 -5.69 11.85
CA ALA A 3 -11.93 -5.12 10.71
C ALA A 3 -12.67 -3.83 11.05
N GLN A 4 -13.26 -3.74 12.25
CA GLN A 4 -14.02 -2.55 12.64
C GLN A 4 -13.11 -1.34 12.77
N ARG A 5 -11.99 -1.50 13.50
CA ARG A 5 -10.98 -0.44 13.61
C ARG A 5 -10.36 -0.07 12.27
N TYR A 6 -10.20 -1.02 11.35
CA TYR A 6 -9.73 -0.72 9.99
C TYR A 6 -10.72 0.16 9.22
N ILE A 7 -12.02 -0.16 9.32
CA ILE A 7 -13.10 0.62 8.72
C ILE A 7 -13.20 2.01 9.34
N ASP A 8 -13.03 2.14 10.65
CA ASP A 8 -13.23 3.41 11.35
C ASP A 8 -12.00 4.33 11.29
N GLU A 9 -10.79 3.76 11.36
CA GLU A 9 -9.55 4.53 11.54
C GLU A 9 -8.72 4.68 10.24
N VAL A 10 -8.90 3.80 9.24
CA VAL A 10 -8.00 3.74 8.06
C VAL A 10 -8.71 4.05 6.76
N LEU A 11 -9.82 3.38 6.46
CA LEU A 11 -10.53 3.54 5.19
C LEU A 11 -11.01 4.97 4.90
N PRO A 12 -11.51 5.76 5.87
CA PRO A 12 -11.94 7.13 5.63
C PRO A 12 -10.75 8.04 5.26
N ILE A 13 -9.60 7.84 5.91
CA ILE A 13 -8.36 8.58 5.60
C ILE A 13 -7.90 8.24 4.18
N ALA A 14 -7.96 6.97 3.80
CA ALA A 14 -7.58 6.55 2.44
C ALA A 14 -8.51 7.16 1.38
N LEU A 15 -9.81 7.26 1.66
CA LEU A 15 -10.79 7.89 0.78
C LEU A 15 -10.51 9.39 0.61
N GLU A 16 -10.31 10.09 1.74
CA GLU A 16 -9.99 11.53 1.76
C GLU A 16 -8.71 11.81 0.98
N CYS A 17 -7.60 11.13 1.30
CA CYS A 17 -6.33 11.31 0.59
C CYS A 17 -6.44 10.96 -0.90
N GLY A 18 -7.15 9.88 -1.26
CA GLY A 18 -7.34 9.48 -2.65
C GLY A 18 -8.09 10.56 -3.45
N ASN A 19 -9.19 11.06 -2.90
CA ASN A 19 -9.99 12.10 -3.55
C ASN A 19 -9.25 13.44 -3.65
N GLU A 20 -8.48 13.82 -2.64
CA GLU A 20 -7.66 15.04 -2.66
C GLU A 20 -6.52 14.96 -3.70
N MET A 21 -5.90 13.80 -3.86
CA MET A 21 -4.71 13.65 -4.71
C MET A 21 -5.02 13.26 -6.16
N LEU A 22 -6.07 12.48 -6.38
CA LEU A 22 -6.36 11.79 -7.65
C LEU A 22 -7.80 12.03 -8.14
N GLU A 23 -8.51 12.97 -7.51
CA GLU A 23 -9.92 13.27 -7.80
C GLU A 23 -10.77 11.97 -7.73
N GLU A 24 -11.65 11.73 -8.70
CA GLU A 24 -12.53 10.54 -8.73
C GLU A 24 -12.00 9.41 -9.63
N HIS A 25 -10.72 9.44 -10.04
CA HIS A 25 -10.16 8.52 -11.04
C HIS A 25 -9.03 7.65 -10.50
N TRP A 26 -9.32 6.89 -9.43
CA TRP A 26 -8.34 6.02 -8.80
C TRP A 26 -8.95 4.69 -8.35
N THR A 27 -8.07 3.70 -8.13
CA THR A 27 -8.44 2.36 -7.68
C THR A 27 -7.73 2.05 -6.37
N TYR A 28 -8.48 1.69 -5.32
CA TYR A 28 -7.90 1.25 -4.06
C TYR A 28 -7.39 -0.19 -4.17
N GLN A 29 -6.18 -0.44 -3.66
CA GLN A 29 -5.55 -1.75 -3.57
C GLN A 29 -5.05 -1.99 -2.14
N GLN A 30 -5.20 -3.22 -1.67
CA GLN A 30 -4.75 -3.69 -0.37
C GLN A 30 -4.39 -5.19 -0.45
N ASP A 31 -3.58 -5.68 0.50
CA ASP A 31 -3.19 -7.09 0.57
C ASP A 31 -4.28 -7.97 1.23
N GLY A 32 -3.98 -9.26 1.34
CA GLY A 32 -4.90 -10.27 1.90
C GLY A 32 -4.98 -10.33 3.42
N ALA A 33 -4.59 -9.29 4.17
CA ALA A 33 -4.65 -9.32 5.62
C ALA A 33 -6.10 -9.53 6.14
N ARG A 34 -6.25 -10.20 7.29
CA ARG A 34 -7.57 -10.53 7.89
C ARG A 34 -8.57 -9.36 7.94
N PRO A 35 -8.21 -8.14 8.41
CA PRO A 35 -9.15 -7.02 8.42
C PRO A 35 -9.54 -6.55 7.01
N HIS A 36 -8.66 -6.71 6.02
CA HIS A 36 -8.88 -6.26 4.64
C HIS A 36 -9.88 -7.18 3.94
N ILE A 37 -9.76 -8.50 4.11
CA ILE A 37 -10.63 -9.50 3.46
C ILE A 37 -11.97 -9.71 4.16
N HIS A 38 -12.19 -9.08 5.32
CA HIS A 38 -13.44 -9.18 6.06
C HIS A 38 -14.61 -8.60 5.25
N TYR A 39 -15.78 -9.25 5.29
CA TYR A 39 -16.89 -8.88 4.42
C TYR A 39 -17.36 -7.43 4.61
N LEU A 40 -17.34 -6.91 5.85
CA LEU A 40 -17.68 -5.51 6.14
C LEU A 40 -16.68 -4.54 5.51
N SER A 41 -15.38 -4.83 5.58
CA SER A 41 -14.34 -3.98 4.98
C SER A 41 -14.46 -3.99 3.46
N GLN A 42 -14.64 -5.17 2.86
CA GLN A 42 -14.85 -5.31 1.42
C GLN A 42 -16.10 -4.56 0.96
N LYS A 43 -17.22 -4.68 1.68
CA LYS A 43 -18.45 -3.94 1.39
C LYS A 43 -18.24 -2.44 1.48
N TRP A 44 -17.59 -1.97 2.55
CA TRP A 44 -17.28 -0.55 2.71
C TRP A 44 -16.47 -0.04 1.53
N CYS A 45 -15.41 -0.74 1.12
CA CYS A 45 -14.59 -0.35 -0.03
C CYS A 45 -15.38 -0.26 -1.33
N ILE A 46 -16.29 -1.21 -1.58
CA ILE A 46 -17.15 -1.21 -2.78
C ILE A 46 -18.14 -0.04 -2.76
N ASP A 47 -18.70 0.28 -1.60
CA ASP A 47 -19.73 1.30 -1.47
C ASP A 47 -19.17 2.74 -1.53
N HIS A 48 -17.87 2.94 -1.20
CA HIS A 48 -17.30 4.28 -1.00
C HIS A 48 -16.15 4.66 -1.94
N PHE A 49 -15.32 3.71 -2.39
CA PHE A 49 -14.21 4.04 -3.29
C PHE A 49 -14.67 4.12 -4.76
N PRO A 50 -14.10 5.01 -5.59
CA PRO A 50 -14.43 5.08 -7.02
C PRO A 50 -14.18 3.76 -7.76
N SER A 51 -13.12 3.05 -7.37
CA SER A 51 -12.80 1.70 -7.83
C SER A 51 -12.01 0.96 -6.76
N PHE A 52 -12.17 -0.36 -6.67
CA PHE A 52 -11.55 -1.18 -5.63
C PHE A 52 -11.18 -2.58 -6.12
N ILE A 53 -9.92 -3.02 -5.90
CA ILE A 53 -9.49 -4.41 -6.14
C ILE A 53 -9.95 -5.28 -4.96
N SER A 54 -11.06 -6.01 -5.16
CA SER A 54 -11.58 -6.95 -4.17
C SER A 54 -10.60 -8.07 -3.83
N LYS A 55 -10.81 -8.69 -2.66
CA LYS A 55 -9.97 -9.79 -2.15
C LYS A 55 -9.75 -10.93 -3.15
N ASP A 56 -10.72 -11.21 -4.01
CA ASP A 56 -10.66 -12.31 -4.97
C ASP A 56 -9.89 -11.95 -6.25
N ARG A 57 -9.55 -10.67 -6.43
CA ARG A 57 -8.75 -10.14 -7.54
C ARG A 57 -7.29 -9.89 -7.16
N TRP A 58 -6.94 -10.04 -5.89
CA TRP A 58 -5.57 -9.95 -5.41
C TRP A 58 -5.06 -11.33 -4.99
N PRO A 59 -3.99 -11.87 -5.61
CA PRO A 59 -3.49 -13.19 -5.25
C PRO A 59 -2.92 -13.21 -3.82
N PRO A 60 -3.12 -14.31 -3.08
CA PRO A 60 -2.51 -14.47 -1.77
C PRO A 60 -0.98 -14.51 -1.88
N ASN A 61 -0.28 -14.13 -0.80
CA ASN A 61 1.18 -14.21 -0.66
C ASN A 61 1.97 -13.57 -1.81
N SER A 62 1.49 -12.43 -2.32
CA SER A 62 2.07 -11.76 -3.48
C SER A 62 2.68 -10.38 -3.12
N PRO A 63 3.70 -10.32 -2.25
CA PRO A 63 4.38 -9.05 -1.93
C PRO A 63 5.06 -8.46 -3.17
N ASP A 64 5.46 -9.30 -4.14
CA ASP A 64 6.06 -8.88 -5.41
C ASP A 64 5.12 -8.03 -6.27
N TRP A 65 3.82 -7.99 -5.94
CA TRP A 65 2.80 -7.20 -6.64
C TRP A 65 2.60 -5.82 -6.01
N CYS A 66 3.07 -5.57 -4.79
CA CYS A 66 2.79 -4.33 -4.07
C CYS A 66 3.97 -3.35 -4.16
N PRO A 67 3.82 -2.16 -4.80
CA PRO A 67 4.90 -1.18 -4.90
C PRO A 67 5.50 -0.76 -3.56
N PHE A 68 4.69 -0.77 -2.50
CA PHE A 68 5.17 -0.53 -1.15
C PHE A 68 6.16 -1.61 -0.69
N ASP A 69 5.85 -2.88 -0.93
CA ASP A 69 6.61 -4.01 -0.41
C ASP A 69 7.93 -4.24 -1.16
N TYR A 70 7.93 -4.20 -2.49
CA TYR A 70 9.16 -4.40 -3.26
C TYR A 70 10.04 -3.15 -3.38
N SER A 71 9.54 -1.96 -3.00
CA SER A 71 10.29 -0.70 -3.18
C SER A 71 10.19 0.26 -2.00
N LEU A 72 9.02 0.86 -1.75
CA LEU A 72 8.93 2.07 -0.92
C LEU A 72 9.29 1.83 0.55
N TRP A 73 9.01 0.65 1.11
CA TRP A 73 9.43 0.34 2.48
C TRP A 73 10.95 0.28 2.64
N ASN A 74 11.65 -0.27 1.64
CA ASN A 74 13.11 -0.30 1.64
C ASN A 74 13.69 1.11 1.50
N GLU A 75 13.12 1.94 0.63
CA GLU A 75 13.55 3.34 0.49
C GLU A 75 13.30 4.16 1.75
N LEU A 76 12.13 4.00 2.39
CA LEU A 76 11.84 4.63 3.67
C LEU A 76 12.87 4.20 4.73
N ALA A 77 13.17 2.91 4.83
CA ALA A 77 14.14 2.38 5.79
C ALA A 77 15.54 2.96 5.57
N LYS A 78 15.99 3.17 4.32
CA LYS A 78 17.28 3.82 4.03
C LYS A 78 17.32 5.28 4.47
N LEU A 79 16.18 5.98 4.38
CA LEU A 79 16.05 7.40 4.72
C LEU A 79 15.87 7.66 6.22
N MET A 80 15.63 6.62 7.03
CA MET A 80 15.46 6.74 8.47
C MET A 80 16.80 6.82 9.20
N ASN A 81 16.92 7.75 10.14
CA ASN A 81 18.05 7.77 11.06
C ASN A 81 17.81 6.81 12.24
N TRP A 82 18.05 5.53 12.02
CA TRP A 82 17.85 4.47 13.03
C TRP A 82 18.57 4.70 14.35
N LYS A 83 19.74 5.37 14.34
CA LYS A 83 20.50 5.67 15.56
C LYS A 83 19.78 6.62 16.51
N LYS A 84 18.87 7.46 15.99
CA LYS A 84 18.08 8.42 16.78
C LYS A 84 16.86 7.77 17.42
N ILE A 85 16.44 6.60 16.95
CA ILE A 85 15.17 5.99 17.34
C ILE A 85 15.38 5.15 18.61
N THR A 86 14.97 5.71 19.75
CA THR A 86 15.02 5.01 21.05
C THR A 86 13.64 4.84 21.69
N THR A 87 12.61 5.49 21.14
CA THR A 87 11.25 5.43 21.66
C THR A 87 10.24 5.35 20.50
N LYS A 88 9.02 4.88 20.82
CA LYS A 88 7.91 4.89 19.87
C LYS A 88 7.61 6.29 19.32
N GLY A 89 7.70 7.32 20.17
CA GLY A 89 7.46 8.70 19.75
C GLY A 89 8.47 9.17 18.70
N LEU A 90 9.76 8.88 18.93
CA LEU A 90 10.83 9.19 17.98
C LEU A 90 10.70 8.38 16.70
N LEU A 91 10.27 7.12 16.77
CA LEU A 91 9.99 6.30 15.58
C LEU A 91 8.90 6.95 14.70
N ILE A 92 7.78 7.35 15.28
CA ILE A 92 6.68 8.00 14.54
C ILE A 92 7.15 9.31 13.91
N GLN A 93 7.92 10.12 14.63
CA GLN A 93 8.48 11.37 14.12
C GLN A 93 9.45 11.12 12.96
N GLU A 94 10.33 10.13 13.10
CA GLU A 94 11.31 9.81 12.06
C GLU A 94 10.63 9.26 10.80
N ILE A 95 9.62 8.39 10.94
CA ILE A 95 8.81 7.91 9.80
C ILE A 95 8.18 9.11 9.06
N LYS A 96 7.50 10.01 9.78
CA LYS A 96 6.88 11.22 9.20
C LYS A 96 7.91 12.11 8.50
N HIS A 97 9.13 12.20 9.03
CA HIS A 97 10.21 12.99 8.45
C HIS A 97 10.79 12.33 7.19
N SER A 98 11.04 11.02 7.24
CA SER A 98 11.65 10.27 6.14
C SER A 98 10.70 10.05 4.96
N VAL A 99 9.40 9.90 5.19
CA VAL A 99 8.40 9.86 4.10
C VAL A 99 8.48 11.12 3.22
N LYS A 100 8.69 12.29 3.83
CA LYS A 100 8.84 13.57 3.10
C LYS A 100 10.12 13.67 2.27
N LYS A 101 11.08 12.76 2.48
CA LYS A 101 12.34 12.70 1.74
C LYS A 101 12.30 11.71 0.58
N ILE A 102 11.25 10.90 0.47
CA ILE A 102 11.11 9.97 -0.66
C ILE A 102 10.93 10.83 -1.91
N GLU A 103 11.86 10.67 -2.85
CA GLU A 103 11.81 11.38 -4.13
C GLU A 103 10.58 10.94 -4.92
N LYS A 104 9.88 11.91 -5.53
CA LYS A 104 8.69 11.63 -6.35
C LYS A 104 9.00 10.61 -7.46
N GLU A 105 10.17 10.73 -8.09
CA GLU A 105 10.63 9.80 -9.13
C GLU A 105 10.69 8.35 -8.64
N LYS A 106 11.09 8.10 -7.38
CA LYS A 106 11.08 6.75 -6.79
C LYS A 106 9.67 6.19 -6.69
N ILE A 107 8.70 7.03 -6.31
CA ILE A 107 7.29 6.63 -6.24
C ILE A 107 6.78 6.30 -7.65
N GLU A 108 6.97 7.19 -8.62
CA GLU A 108 6.54 7.00 -10.00
C GLU A 108 7.17 5.76 -10.64
N ASN A 109 8.48 5.55 -10.46
CA ASN A 109 9.17 4.36 -10.95
C ASN A 109 8.64 3.08 -10.31
N SER A 110 8.37 3.09 -9.00
CA SER A 110 7.79 1.92 -8.32
C SER A 110 6.43 1.56 -8.91
N VAL A 111 5.57 2.54 -9.19
CA VAL A 111 4.24 2.32 -9.78
C VAL A 111 4.36 1.85 -11.24
N ASN A 112 5.25 2.46 -12.03
CA ASN A 112 5.46 2.08 -13.43
C ASN A 112 5.98 0.64 -13.58
N ASP A 113 6.78 0.16 -12.62
CA ASP A 113 7.31 -1.20 -12.62
C ASP A 113 6.26 -2.27 -12.28
N PHE A 114 5.11 -1.88 -11.70
CA PHE A 114 4.02 -2.82 -11.41
C PHE A 114 3.58 -3.59 -12.66
N THR A 115 3.36 -2.88 -13.78
CA THR A 115 2.92 -3.53 -15.03
C THR A 115 3.98 -4.45 -15.61
N LYS A 116 5.27 -4.10 -15.46
CA LYS A 116 6.38 -4.96 -15.91
C LYS A 116 6.44 -6.24 -15.08
N ARG A 117 6.31 -6.10 -13.75
CA ARG A 117 6.26 -7.25 -12.82
C ARG A 117 5.10 -8.18 -13.15
N LEU A 118 3.91 -7.65 -13.40
CA LEU A 118 2.75 -8.47 -13.83
C LEU A 118 3.03 -9.28 -15.11
N ARG A 119 3.75 -8.71 -16.09
CA ARG A 119 4.12 -9.43 -17.31
C ARG A 119 5.09 -10.58 -17.02
N ILE A 120 6.13 -10.32 -16.22
CA ILE A 120 7.11 -11.35 -15.82
C ILE A 120 6.38 -12.50 -15.13
N ILE A 121 5.50 -12.22 -14.18
CA ILE A 121 4.77 -13.25 -13.42
C ILE A 121 3.88 -14.09 -14.33
N LYS A 122 3.23 -13.45 -15.30
CA LYS A 122 2.45 -14.17 -16.30
C LYS A 122 3.33 -15.11 -17.14
N GLU A 123 4.51 -14.65 -17.55
CA GLU A 123 5.46 -15.42 -18.35
C GLU A 123 6.12 -16.56 -17.57
N THR A 124 6.35 -16.37 -16.27
CA THR A 124 6.91 -17.40 -15.37
C THR A 124 5.87 -18.33 -14.77
N GLY A 125 4.57 -18.18 -15.11
CA GLY A 125 3.51 -19.03 -14.59
C GLY A 125 3.24 -18.85 -13.09
N GLY A 126 3.53 -17.67 -12.53
CA GLY A 126 3.28 -17.35 -11.13
C GLY A 126 4.49 -17.46 -10.20
N GLU A 127 5.70 -17.66 -10.73
CA GLU A 127 6.92 -17.68 -9.90
C GLU A 127 7.28 -16.28 -9.37
N TYR A 128 8.01 -16.26 -8.25
CA TYR A 128 8.50 -15.03 -7.60
C TYR A 128 9.38 -14.20 -8.53
N VAL A 129 9.23 -12.88 -8.44
CA VAL A 129 10.04 -11.92 -9.22
C VAL A 129 11.11 -11.32 -8.33
N ARG A 130 12.37 -11.62 -8.65
CA ARG A 130 13.53 -11.01 -7.98
C ARG A 130 13.83 -9.63 -8.51
#